data_AF-A0A6B3FMZ2-F1
#
_entry.id   AF-A0A6B3FMZ2-F1
#
_cell.length_a   1.000
_cell.length_b   1.000
_cell.length_c   1.000
_cell.angle_alpha   90.00
_cell.angle_beta   90.00
_cell.angle_gamma   90.00
#
_symmetry.space_group_name_H-M   'P 1'
#
loop_
_entity.id
_entity.type
_entity.pdbx_description
1 polymer ?
#
loop_
_entity_poly.entity_id
_entity_poly.type
_entity_poly.pdbx_seq_one_letter_code
_entity_poly.pdbx_strand_id
1 'polypeptide(L)'
;LDRDTPFFPGRFILHLGDARDPQRFVQCWSQDLSLVVEATGHLHRPDAADPARLARNGWEFSRSIWQRRFPDAMDDPAHAATAARMLVEELRQLGVDLADLSYDGTMSGRGRGFHLDLPDLGIPRVHHSAA
;
A
#
# COMPACT_ATOMS: atom_id res chain seq x y z
N LEU A 1 3.08 8.45 -26.30
CA LEU A 1 3.31 9.03 -24.97
C LEU A 1 2.87 7.99 -23.98
N ASP A 2 3.86 7.26 -23.48
CA ASP A 2 3.74 6.19 -22.48
C ASP A 2 2.79 6.62 -21.37
N ARG A 3 1.71 5.85 -21.19
CA ARG A 3 0.75 6.00 -20.10
C ARG A 3 0.90 4.84 -19.11
N ASP A 4 2.14 4.40 -18.90
CA ASP A 4 2.47 3.34 -17.94
C ASP A 4 2.57 3.86 -16.50
N THR A 5 2.31 5.15 -16.28
CA THR A 5 2.03 5.63 -14.93
C THR A 5 0.57 5.33 -14.62
N PRO A 6 0.25 4.48 -13.62
CA PRO A 6 -1.13 4.27 -13.19
C PRO A 6 -1.68 5.59 -12.63
N PHE A 7 -2.39 6.32 -13.48
CA PHE A 7 -3.20 7.47 -13.06
C PHE A 7 -4.46 6.90 -12.42
N PHE A 8 -4.55 6.93 -11.09
CA PHE A 8 -5.67 6.37 -10.33
C PHE A 8 -6.89 7.32 -10.35
N PRO A 9 -7.87 7.20 -11.28
CA PRO A 9 -8.89 8.23 -11.47
C PRO A 9 -10.08 8.07 -10.50
N GLY A 10 -9.87 7.47 -9.33
CA GLY A 10 -10.93 7.15 -8.38
C GLY A 10 -10.39 6.71 -7.01
N ARG A 11 -11.30 6.52 -6.06
CA ARG A 11 -10.96 5.97 -4.73
C ARG A 11 -10.59 4.50 -4.90
N PHE A 12 -9.37 4.13 -4.53
CA PHE A 12 -8.91 2.75 -4.56
C PHE A 12 -8.33 2.33 -3.21
N ILE A 13 -8.26 1.02 -2.98
CA ILE A 13 -7.55 0.41 -1.86
C ILE A 13 -6.72 -0.77 -2.42
N LEU A 14 -5.45 -0.81 -2.07
CA LEU A 14 -4.50 -1.86 -2.37
C LEU A 14 -3.99 -2.45 -1.06
N HIS A 15 -4.12 -3.76 -0.91
CA HIS A 15 -3.46 -4.55 0.13
C HIS A 15 -2.27 -5.28 -0.47
N LEU A 16 -1.12 -5.16 0.18
CA LEU A 16 0.09 -5.92 -0.15
C LEU A 16 0.50 -6.70 1.11
N GLY A 17 0.73 -8.01 1.00
CA GLY A 17 1.00 -8.84 2.17
C GLY A 17 1.61 -10.19 1.85
N ASP A 18 1.95 -10.92 2.90
CA ASP A 18 2.49 -12.28 2.83
C ASP A 18 1.42 -13.26 2.35
N ALA A 19 1.69 -13.97 1.26
CA ALA A 19 0.83 -15.03 0.73
C ALA A 19 0.56 -16.16 1.75
N ARG A 20 1.47 -16.36 2.70
CA ARG A 20 1.44 -17.43 3.69
C ARG A 20 0.85 -16.97 5.03
N ASP A 21 0.79 -15.67 5.30
CA ASP A 21 0.27 -15.09 6.54
C ASP A 21 -0.59 -13.84 6.26
N PRO A 22 -1.93 -13.99 6.17
CA PRO A 22 -2.84 -12.88 5.91
C PRO A 22 -2.83 -11.77 6.97
N GLN A 23 -2.20 -11.98 8.13
CA GLN A 23 -2.07 -10.95 9.17
C GLN A 23 -0.88 -10.02 8.93
N ARG A 24 0.01 -10.35 7.99
CA ARG A 24 1.18 -9.54 7.61
C ARG A 24 0.92 -8.81 6.30
N PHE A 25 0.29 -7.66 6.40
CA PHE A 25 -0.03 -6.85 5.24
C PHE A 25 0.13 -5.37 5.54
N VAL A 26 0.36 -4.57 4.51
CA VAL A 26 0.27 -3.12 4.50
C VAL A 26 -0.81 -2.71 3.51
N GLN A 27 -1.41 -1.55 3.71
CA GLN A 27 -2.45 -1.06 2.83
C GLN A 27 -2.16 0.34 2.31
N CYS A 28 -2.68 0.63 1.13
CA CYS A 28 -2.52 1.89 0.44
C CYS A 28 -3.83 2.29 -0.21
N TRP A 29 -4.24 3.55 -0.05
CA TRP A 29 -5.45 4.05 -0.70
C TRP A 29 -5.30 5.50 -1.13
N SER A 30 -6.11 5.90 -2.11
CA SER A 30 -6.26 7.31 -2.46
C SER A 30 -7.26 8.01 -1.54
N GLN A 31 -6.87 9.18 -1.04
CA GLN A 31 -7.73 10.09 -0.29
C GLN A 31 -7.56 11.49 -0.89
N ASP A 32 -8.62 12.02 -1.50
CA ASP A 32 -8.58 13.25 -2.27
C ASP A 32 -7.51 13.18 -3.38
N LEU A 33 -6.56 14.12 -3.42
CA LEU A 33 -5.38 14.09 -4.30
C LEU A 33 -4.16 13.39 -3.68
N SER A 34 -4.31 12.87 -2.46
CA SER A 34 -3.23 12.24 -1.72
C SER A 34 -3.26 10.72 -1.86
N LEU A 35 -2.09 10.13 -1.70
CA LEU A 35 -1.94 8.71 -1.45
C LEU A 35 -1.61 8.50 0.02
N VAL A 36 -2.30 7.57 0.67
CA VAL A 36 -2.09 7.23 2.08
C VAL A 36 -1.61 5.80 2.15
N VAL A 37 -0.44 5.61 2.76
CA VAL A 37 0.09 4.30 3.13
C VAL A 37 -0.18 4.10 4.62
N GLU A 38 -0.78 2.99 4.97
CA GLU A 38 -0.97 2.55 6.34
C GLU A 38 -0.26 1.23 6.56
N ALA A 39 0.51 1.22 7.64
CA ALA A 39 1.12 0.03 8.15
C ALA A 39 0.08 -0.74 8.98
N THR A 40 -0.43 -1.82 8.41
CA THR A 40 -1.35 -2.75 9.09
C THR A 40 -0.58 -3.96 9.64
N GLY A 41 -1.16 -4.69 10.60
CA GLY A 41 -0.53 -5.89 11.17
C GLY A 41 0.55 -5.62 12.22
N HIS A 42 1.76 -6.19 12.07
CA HIS A 42 2.84 -6.23 13.09
C HIS A 42 3.30 -4.85 13.62
N LEU A 43 3.09 -3.78 12.85
CA LEU A 43 3.33 -2.38 13.25
C LEU A 43 2.31 -1.84 14.28
N HIS A 44 1.22 -2.57 14.55
CA HIS A 44 0.36 -2.34 15.72
C HIS A 44 1.02 -2.73 17.04
N ARG A 45 2.08 -3.55 17.04
CA ARG A 45 2.82 -3.85 18.27
C ARG A 45 3.88 -2.77 18.45
N PRO A 46 3.72 -1.84 19.40
CA PRO A 46 4.67 -0.75 19.61
C PRO A 46 6.09 -1.25 19.87
N ASP A 47 6.22 -2.47 20.39
CA ASP A 47 7.50 -3.08 20.76
C ASP A 47 8.29 -3.66 19.56
N ALA A 48 7.64 -3.84 18.40
CA ALA A 48 8.27 -4.35 17.18
C ALA A 48 8.64 -3.24 16.18
N ALA A 49 8.03 -2.06 16.34
CA ALA A 49 8.27 -0.89 15.52
C ALA A 49 9.36 -0.02 16.16
N ASP A 50 10.37 0.43 15.41
CA ASP A 50 11.25 1.53 15.85
C ASP A 50 10.55 2.87 15.56
N PRO A 51 9.97 3.55 16.58
CA PRO A 51 9.16 4.75 16.36
C PRO A 51 10.01 5.93 15.88
N ALA A 52 11.27 6.00 16.30
CA ALA A 52 12.18 7.07 15.91
C ALA A 52 12.57 6.96 14.44
N ARG A 53 12.79 5.74 13.95
CA ARG A 53 12.99 5.48 12.52
C ARG A 53 11.74 5.79 11.70
N LEU A 54 10.56 5.37 12.17
CA LEU A 54 9.29 5.65 11.48
C LEU A 54 9.04 7.17 11.36
N ALA A 55 9.19 7.92 12.46
CA ALA A 55 9.04 9.38 12.44
C ALA A 55 10.03 10.07 11.49
N ARG A 56 11.31 9.65 11.47
CA ARG A 56 12.31 10.17 10.51
C ARG A 56 11.93 9.92 9.05
N ASN A 57 11.25 8.81 8.80
CA ASN A 57 10.75 8.44 7.49
C ASN A 57 9.37 9.05 7.21
N GLY A 58 8.93 10.08 7.94
CA GLY A 58 7.69 10.81 7.69
C GLY A 58 6.41 10.01 8.02
N TRP A 59 6.52 8.94 8.81
CA TRP A 59 5.35 8.27 9.36
C TRP A 59 4.80 9.05 10.54
N GLU A 60 3.49 9.15 10.60
CA GLU A 60 2.71 9.76 11.67
C GLU A 60 1.95 8.66 12.41
N PHE A 61 2.02 8.70 13.74
CA PHE A 61 1.19 7.83 14.57
C PHE A 61 -0.14 8.52 14.88
N SER A 62 -1.24 7.98 14.38
CA SER A 62 -2.58 8.54 14.56
C SER A 62 -3.56 7.41 14.85
N ARG A 63 -4.51 7.60 15.76
CA ARG A 63 -5.56 6.60 16.07
C ARG A 63 -5.03 5.17 16.27
N SER A 64 -3.87 5.04 16.92
CA SER A 64 -3.19 3.77 17.20
C SER A 64 -2.62 3.01 16.00
N ILE A 65 -2.42 3.70 14.87
CA ILE A 65 -1.84 3.17 13.63
C ILE A 65 -0.77 4.12 13.08
N TRP A 66 0.22 3.56 12.38
CA TRP A 66 1.22 4.33 11.66
C TRP A 66 0.75 4.58 10.23
N GLN A 67 0.78 5.84 9.81
CA GLN A 67 0.38 6.27 8.47
C GLN A 67 1.44 7.20 7.87
N ARG A 68 1.65 7.13 6.57
CA ARG A 68 2.39 8.14 5.82
C ARG A 68 1.54 8.63 4.67
N ARG A 69 1.51 9.95 4.48
CA ARG A 69 0.74 10.62 3.45
C ARG A 69 1.68 11.19 2.40
N PHE A 70 1.28 11.07 1.14
CA PHE A 70 1.91 11.69 -0.01
C PHE A 70 0.87 12.63 -0.62
N PRO A 71 0.88 13.93 -0.23
CA PRO A 71 0.03 14.92 -0.88
C PRO A 71 0.40 15.01 -2.37
N ASP A 72 -0.58 15.35 -3.20
CA ASP A 72 -0.38 15.57 -4.64
C ASP A 72 0.19 14.34 -5.37
N ALA A 73 -0.02 13.14 -4.84
CA ALA A 73 0.42 11.89 -5.46
C ALA A 73 -0.27 11.61 -6.81
N MET A 74 -1.39 12.28 -7.04
CA MET A 74 -2.11 12.30 -8.30
C MET A 74 -1.51 13.28 -9.33
N ASP A 75 -0.72 14.26 -8.89
CA ASP A 75 -0.10 15.28 -9.73
C ASP A 75 1.37 14.95 -10.04
N ASP A 76 2.07 14.28 -9.11
CA ASP A 76 3.45 13.82 -9.30
C ASP A 76 3.57 12.28 -9.26
N PRO A 77 3.83 11.63 -10.41
CA PRO A 77 4.14 10.20 -10.52
C PRO A 77 5.23 9.69 -9.55
N ALA A 78 6.20 10.53 -9.17
CA ALA A 78 7.27 10.15 -8.25
C ALA A 78 6.75 9.81 -6.86
N HIS A 79 5.64 10.42 -6.42
CA HIS A 79 5.00 10.12 -5.15
C HIS A 79 4.38 8.72 -5.14
N ALA A 80 3.71 8.32 -6.23
CA ALA A 80 3.17 6.97 -6.38
C ALA A 80 4.29 5.90 -6.35
N ALA A 81 5.39 6.15 -7.07
CA ALA A 81 6.56 5.26 -7.05
C ALA A 81 7.21 5.17 -5.67
N THR A 82 7.29 6.29 -4.94
CA THR A 82 7.82 6.32 -3.57
C THR A 82 6.94 5.53 -2.61
N ALA A 83 5.62 5.69 -2.69
CA ALA A 83 4.69 4.93 -1.86
C ALA A 83 4.74 3.43 -2.15
N ALA A 84 4.84 3.04 -3.43
CA ALA A 84 5.02 1.63 -3.81
C ALA A 84 6.30 1.03 -3.19
N ARG A 85 7.44 1.75 -3.26
CA ARG A 85 8.68 1.33 -2.60
C ARG A 85 8.50 1.18 -1.10
N MET A 86 7.82 2.11 -0.46
CA MET A 86 7.57 2.03 0.98
C MET A 86 6.69 0.86 1.38
N LEU A 87 5.65 0.53 0.61
CA LEU A 87 4.84 -0.67 0.86
C LEU A 87 5.71 -1.93 0.88
N VAL A 88 6.61 -2.06 -0.10
CA VAL A 88 7.54 -3.20 -0.19
C VAL A 88 8.56 -3.18 0.96
N GLU A 89 9.12 -2.03 1.29
CA GLU A 89 10.08 -1.90 2.39
C GLU A 89 9.47 -2.25 3.75
N GLU A 90 8.24 -1.83 4.01
CA GLU A 90 7.56 -2.16 5.26
C GLU A 90 7.26 -3.66 5.36
N LEU A 91 6.84 -4.32 4.28
CA LEU A 91 6.64 -5.77 4.30
C LEU A 91 7.93 -6.54 4.56
N ARG A 92 9.06 -6.09 4.00
CA ARG A 92 10.36 -6.67 4.31
C ARG A 92 10.70 -6.56 5.79
N GLN A 93 10.29 -5.48 6.44
CA GLN A 93 10.46 -5.32 7.90
C GLN A 93 9.52 -6.23 8.69
N LEU A 94 8.37 -6.58 8.13
CA LEU A 94 7.49 -7.64 8.67
C LEU A 94 8.05 -9.06 8.44
N GLY A 95 9.25 -9.18 7.86
CA GLY A 95 9.90 -10.45 7.56
C GLY A 95 9.27 -11.19 6.37
N VAL A 96 8.54 -10.47 5.50
CA VAL A 96 7.96 -11.04 4.28
C VAL A 96 9.02 -11.01 3.18
N ASP A 97 9.30 -12.16 2.60
CA ASP A 97 10.19 -12.27 1.44
C ASP A 97 9.50 -11.73 0.18
N LEU A 98 10.27 -11.16 -0.75
CA LEU A 98 9.75 -10.72 -2.06
C LEU A 98 9.07 -11.87 -2.82
N ALA A 99 9.57 -13.10 -2.69
CA ALA A 99 8.99 -14.29 -3.31
C ALA A 99 7.63 -14.69 -2.71
N ASP A 100 7.34 -14.22 -1.50
CA ASP A 100 6.11 -14.51 -0.76
C ASP A 100 5.13 -13.33 -0.81
N LEU A 101 5.44 -12.28 -1.58
CA LEU A 101 4.54 -11.16 -1.76
C LEU A 101 3.30 -11.57 -2.55
N SER A 102 2.21 -10.94 -2.17
CA SER A 102 0.93 -11.10 -2.83
C SER A 102 0.14 -9.81 -2.68
N TYR A 103 -0.69 -9.49 -3.67
CA TYR A 103 -1.49 -8.27 -3.64
C TYR A 103 -2.97 -8.53 -3.95
N ASP A 104 -3.83 -7.70 -3.37
CA ASP A 104 -5.24 -7.57 -3.74
C ASP A 104 -5.60 -6.08 -3.83
N GLY A 105 -6.24 -5.69 -4.93
CA GLY A 105 -6.50 -4.30 -5.25
C GLY A 105 -7.90 -4.08 -5.79
N THR A 106 -8.60 -3.10 -5.22
CA THR A 106 -9.93 -2.67 -5.67
C THR A 106 -9.95 -1.17 -5.94
N MET A 107 -10.64 -0.77 -7.00
CA MET A 107 -10.88 0.62 -7.39
C MET A 107 -12.37 0.86 -7.50
N SER A 108 -12.87 1.98 -7.00
CA SER A 108 -14.26 2.38 -7.13
C SER A 108 -14.37 3.61 -8.03
N GLY A 109 -15.25 3.53 -9.04
CA GLY A 109 -15.48 4.60 -10.00
C GLY A 109 -16.96 4.65 -10.39
N ARG A 110 -17.61 5.81 -10.22
CA ARG A 110 -19.03 6.02 -10.57
C ARG A 110 -19.97 4.97 -9.95
N GLY A 111 -19.72 4.57 -8.71
CA GLY A 111 -20.51 3.56 -7.99
C GLY A 111 -20.28 2.11 -8.42
N ARG A 112 -19.28 1.83 -9.26
CA ARG A 112 -18.88 0.47 -9.64
C ARG A 112 -17.53 0.12 -9.03
N GLY A 113 -17.40 -1.11 -8.55
CA GLY A 113 -16.13 -1.70 -8.14
C GLY A 113 -15.42 -2.30 -9.35
N PHE A 114 -14.11 -2.06 -9.44
CA PHE A 114 -13.18 -2.61 -10.42
C PHE A 114 -12.02 -3.23 -9.66
N HIS A 115 -11.33 -4.19 -10.28
CA HIS A 115 -10.08 -4.70 -9.74
C HIS A 115 -8.90 -3.89 -10.27
N LEU A 116 -7.87 -3.75 -9.45
CA LEU A 116 -6.61 -3.13 -9.82
C LEU A 116 -5.61 -4.23 -10.18
N ASP A 117 -5.11 -4.21 -11.41
CA ASP A 117 -4.01 -5.06 -11.85
C ASP A 117 -2.70 -4.28 -11.79
N LEU A 118 -1.66 -4.90 -11.23
CA LEU A 118 -0.32 -4.31 -11.08
C LEU A 118 0.74 -5.25 -11.66
N PRO A 119 0.72 -5.52 -12.98
CA PRO A 119 1.61 -6.49 -13.62
C PRO A 119 3.09 -6.11 -13.47
N ASP A 120 3.42 -4.81 -13.42
CA ASP A 120 4.80 -4.32 -13.33
C ASP A 120 5.45 -4.57 -11.98
N LEU A 121 4.67 -4.94 -10.96
CA LEU A 121 5.23 -5.36 -9.68
C LEU A 121 5.82 -6.78 -9.75
N GLY A 122 5.50 -7.57 -10.79
CA GLY A 122 5.98 -8.94 -10.95
C GLY A 122 5.47 -9.91 -9.87
N ILE A 123 4.46 -9.50 -9.11
CA ILE A 123 3.88 -10.23 -7.98
C ILE A 123 2.55 -10.85 -8.45
N PRO A 124 2.27 -12.13 -8.16
CA PRO A 124 0.98 -12.72 -8.49
C PRO A 124 -0.15 -12.11 -7.66
N ARG A 125 -1.26 -11.76 -8.32
CA ARG A 125 -2.50 -11.31 -7.67
C ARG A 125 -3.13 -12.45 -6.87
N VAL A 126 -3.58 -12.15 -5.66
CA VAL A 126 -4.46 -13.06 -4.91
C VAL A 126 -5.90 -12.85 -5.36
N HIS A 127 -6.51 -13.88 -5.93
CA HIS A 127 -7.96 -13.90 -6.12
C HIS A 127 -8.62 -14.13 -4.76
N HIS A 128 -9.01 -13.07 -4.06
CA HIS A 128 -10.14 -13.19 -3.15
C HIS A 128 -11.39 -13.18 -4.03
N SER A 129 -11.96 -14.36 -4.28
CA SER A 129 -13.35 -14.42 -4.73
C SER A 129 -14.18 -13.69 -3.69
N ALA A 130 -14.71 -12.52 -4.05
CA ALA A 130 -15.76 -11.89 -3.29
C ALA A 130 -16.92 -12.90 -3.21
N ALA A 131 -17.13 -13.46 -2.02
CA ALA A 131 -18.30 -14.28 -1.70
C ALA A 131 -19.52 -13.37 -1.49
#